data_AF-A0AA39LCQ5-F1
#
_entry.id   AF-A0AA39LCQ5-F1
#
_cell.length_a   1.000
_cell.length_b   1.000
_cell.length_c   1.000
_cell.angle_alpha   90.00
_cell.angle_beta   90.00
_cell.angle_gamma   90.00
#
_symmetry.space_group_name_H-M   'P 1'
#
loop_
_entity.id
_entity.type
_entity.pdbx_description
1 polymer ?
#
loop_
_entity_poly.entity_id
_entity_poly.type
_entity_poly.pdbx_seq_one_letter_code
_entity_poly.pdbx_strand_id
1 'polypeptide(L)'
;MPRSLRSLLQGRGEPCNSGIIGVLIRLLKVDPSTKVAYLCDSRVQHVAKMRREGSFCGYRNLQMLISYIILAQAPGAQLFAETYPTILQLQDLIENAWDLGHNPHGRLETGGIKGTRKFIGTPEAQALFSGLGIRCFTQAFRNEEPGRAASMMLNAVLKYFNQTSEMDNSQGVYRTKAAPIYFQHQGHSMTIVGVEIKQDGVQSLLVFNPAHRDASVLKALVGATGRRLPTTTSRLLRPYRCTFKYLSKYTEFELLL
;
A
#
# COMPACT_ATOMS: atom_id res chain seq x y z
N MET A 1 -12.41 -21.83 -7.60
CA MET A 1 -13.10 -20.81 -6.74
C MET A 1 -14.61 -20.92 -6.91
N PRO A 2 -15.44 -20.70 -5.87
CA PRO A 2 -16.90 -20.70 -6.01
C PRO A 2 -17.41 -19.67 -7.03
N ARG A 3 -18.49 -20.00 -7.76
CA ARG A 3 -19.07 -19.11 -8.80
C ARG A 3 -19.49 -17.75 -8.25
N SER A 4 -20.07 -17.71 -7.05
CA SER A 4 -20.49 -16.47 -6.38
C SER A 4 -19.31 -15.53 -6.09
N LEU A 5 -18.19 -16.07 -5.63
CA LEU A 5 -16.97 -15.28 -5.40
C LEU A 5 -16.36 -14.83 -6.73
N ARG A 6 -16.33 -15.68 -7.77
CA ARG A 6 -15.86 -15.28 -9.10
C ARG A 6 -16.68 -14.09 -9.65
N SER A 7 -18.01 -14.18 -9.57
CA SER A 7 -18.91 -13.09 -9.98
C SER A 7 -18.70 -11.82 -9.15
N LEU A 8 -18.51 -11.95 -7.83
CA LEU A 8 -18.15 -10.83 -6.96
C LEU A 8 -16.85 -10.15 -7.43
N LEU A 9 -15.80 -10.92 -7.75
CA LEU A 9 -14.49 -10.39 -8.17
C LEU A 9 -14.48 -9.80 -9.59
N GLN A 10 -15.45 -10.17 -10.43
CA GLN A 10 -15.69 -9.54 -11.73
C GLN A 10 -16.43 -8.22 -11.57
N GLY A 11 -17.33 -8.13 -10.58
CA GLY A 11 -17.99 -6.89 -10.21
C GLY A 11 -16.99 -5.91 -9.58
N ARG A 12 -16.80 -4.75 -10.20
CA ARG A 12 -15.96 -3.65 -9.68
C ARG A 12 -16.62 -2.93 -8.49
N GLY A 13 -17.02 -3.69 -7.48
CA GLY A 13 -17.77 -3.24 -6.29
C GLY A 13 -16.90 -3.02 -5.06
N GLU A 14 -15.58 -3.10 -5.20
CA GLU A 14 -14.64 -2.81 -4.12
C GLU A 14 -14.80 -1.36 -3.61
N PRO A 15 -14.81 -1.13 -2.28
CA PRO A 15 -14.70 0.21 -1.75
C PRO A 15 -13.36 0.82 -2.17
N CYS A 16 -13.42 1.92 -2.92
CA CYS A 16 -12.26 2.67 -3.40
C CYS A 16 -12.45 4.14 -3.04
N ASN A 17 -11.46 4.76 -2.37
CA ASN A 17 -11.51 6.18 -2.02
C ASN A 17 -10.24 6.91 -2.47
N SER A 18 -10.42 8.04 -3.16
CA SER A 18 -9.34 8.95 -3.55
C SER A 18 -9.17 10.08 -2.54
N GLY A 19 -8.00 10.72 -2.51
CA GLY A 19 -7.77 11.93 -1.72
C GLY A 19 -7.58 11.70 -0.21
N ILE A 20 -7.55 10.44 0.25
CA ILE A 20 -7.32 10.09 1.65
C ILE A 20 -5.96 10.58 2.14
N ILE A 21 -4.91 10.52 1.31
CA ILE A 21 -3.58 11.06 1.65
C ILE A 21 -3.65 12.53 2.04
N GLY A 22 -4.42 13.35 1.31
CA GLY A 22 -4.60 14.76 1.65
C GLY A 22 -5.26 14.96 3.02
N VAL A 23 -6.20 14.08 3.39
CA VAL A 23 -6.81 14.09 4.72
C VAL A 23 -5.81 13.65 5.80
N LEU A 24 -5.00 12.62 5.54
CA LEU A 24 -3.96 12.18 6.46
C LEU A 24 -2.92 13.28 6.72
N ILE A 25 -2.48 13.99 5.68
CA ILE A 25 -1.56 15.14 5.81
C ILE A 25 -2.15 16.17 6.77
N ARG A 26 -3.42 16.56 6.57
CA ARG A 26 -4.10 17.55 7.44
C ARG A 26 -4.20 17.06 8.89
N LEU A 27 -4.48 15.78 9.10
CA LEU A 27 -4.58 15.21 10.44
C LEU A 27 -3.22 15.13 11.14
N LEU A 28 -2.17 14.74 10.43
CA LEU A 28 -0.81 14.64 10.97
C LEU A 28 -0.26 16.01 11.36
N LYS A 29 -0.54 17.06 10.58
CA LYS A 29 -0.11 18.44 10.87
C LYS A 29 -0.63 18.98 12.21
N VAL A 30 -1.80 18.50 12.65
CA VAL A 30 -2.42 18.92 13.92
C VAL A 30 -2.32 17.87 15.02
N ASP A 31 -1.72 16.71 14.74
CA ASP A 31 -1.56 15.64 15.72
C ASP A 31 -0.30 15.92 16.56
N PRO A 32 -0.44 16.20 17.87
CA PRO A 32 0.68 16.66 18.70
C PRO A 32 1.76 15.58 18.90
N SER A 33 1.46 14.31 18.62
CA SER A 33 2.43 13.23 18.71
C SER A 33 3.34 13.14 17.49
N THR A 34 2.97 13.76 16.37
CA THR A 34 3.74 13.75 15.12
C THR A 34 4.82 14.83 15.18
N LYS A 35 6.08 14.43 14.99
CA LYS A 35 7.20 15.36 14.86
C LYS A 35 7.48 15.63 13.38
N VAL A 36 7.62 14.57 12.61
CA VAL A 36 7.82 14.62 11.16
C VAL A 36 7.03 13.50 10.50
N ALA A 37 6.48 13.75 9.31
CA ALA A 37 5.93 12.68 8.48
C ALA A 37 6.23 12.94 7.00
N TYR A 38 6.47 11.88 6.24
CA TYR A 38 6.60 11.92 4.79
C TYR A 38 5.55 11.00 4.18
N LEU A 39 4.79 11.49 3.20
CA LEU A 39 3.75 10.71 2.52
C LEU A 39 4.01 10.64 1.02
N CYS A 40 3.61 9.53 0.40
CA CYS A 40 3.68 9.32 -1.04
C CYS A 40 2.80 10.34 -1.81
N ASP A 41 2.82 10.26 -3.14
CA ASP A 41 1.95 11.07 -3.97
C ASP A 41 0.46 10.87 -3.60
N SER A 42 -0.28 11.97 -3.44
CA SER A 42 -1.66 11.93 -2.97
C SER A 42 -2.67 11.31 -3.95
N ARG A 43 -2.24 10.97 -5.17
CA ARG A 43 -3.08 10.40 -6.22
C ARG A 43 -3.32 8.90 -6.04
N VAL A 44 -2.62 8.22 -5.14
CA VAL A 44 -2.95 6.83 -4.77
C VAL A 44 -4.38 6.74 -4.21
N GLN A 45 -5.13 5.74 -4.65
CA GLN A 45 -6.45 5.40 -4.10
C GLN A 45 -6.31 4.34 -3.01
N HIS A 46 -7.13 4.42 -1.96
CA HIS A 46 -7.26 3.34 -0.99
C HIS A 46 -8.31 2.34 -1.47
N VAL A 47 -7.88 1.11 -1.76
CA VAL A 47 -8.77 0.02 -2.22
C VAL A 47 -8.92 -1.02 -1.11
N ALA A 48 -10.13 -1.15 -0.58
CA ALA A 48 -10.44 -2.08 0.49
C ALA A 48 -11.09 -3.37 -0.02
N LYS A 49 -11.00 -4.42 0.79
CA LYS A 49 -11.63 -5.70 0.53
C LYS A 49 -13.16 -5.59 0.55
N MET A 50 -13.79 -6.32 -0.36
CA MET A 50 -15.23 -6.59 -0.33
C MET A 50 -15.57 -7.57 0.81
N ARG A 51 -16.80 -7.50 1.28
CA ARG A 51 -17.31 -8.42 2.30
C ARG A 51 -17.32 -9.84 1.71
N ARG A 52 -16.81 -10.81 2.47
CA ARG A 52 -16.69 -12.24 2.08
C ARG A 52 -15.72 -12.53 0.93
N GLU A 53 -14.86 -11.61 0.52
CA GLU A 53 -13.90 -11.90 -0.57
C GLU A 53 -12.81 -12.91 -0.17
N GLY A 54 -12.36 -12.88 1.09
CA GLY A 54 -11.27 -13.72 1.60
C GLY A 54 -9.91 -13.01 1.62
N SER A 55 -8.84 -13.76 1.36
CA SER A 55 -7.44 -13.32 1.50
C SER A 55 -6.83 -12.86 0.18
N PHE A 56 -7.37 -11.76 -0.35
CA PHE A 56 -6.87 -11.11 -1.58
C PHE A 56 -6.11 -9.81 -1.31
N CYS A 57 -5.52 -9.63 -0.12
CA CYS A 57 -4.81 -8.41 0.26
C CYS A 57 -3.70 -8.04 -0.73
N GLY A 58 -2.86 -8.98 -1.15
CA GLY A 58 -1.79 -8.72 -2.13
C GLY A 58 -2.32 -8.13 -3.44
N TYR A 59 -3.43 -8.66 -3.96
CA TYR A 59 -4.05 -8.12 -5.17
C TYR A 59 -4.63 -6.71 -4.95
N ARG A 60 -5.23 -6.43 -3.79
CA ARG A 60 -5.71 -5.07 -3.45
C ARG A 60 -4.56 -4.08 -3.33
N ASN A 61 -3.42 -4.50 -2.79
CA ASN A 61 -2.21 -3.67 -2.76
C ASN A 61 -1.69 -3.38 -4.18
N LEU A 62 -1.69 -4.37 -5.08
CA LEU A 62 -1.37 -4.13 -6.49
C LEU A 62 -2.33 -3.12 -7.14
N GLN A 63 -3.64 -3.22 -6.87
CA GLN A 63 -4.60 -2.23 -7.34
C GLN A 63 -4.30 -0.83 -6.82
N MET A 64 -3.86 -0.69 -5.55
CA MET A 64 -3.44 0.60 -5.00
C MET A 64 -2.19 1.15 -5.69
N LEU A 65 -1.15 0.34 -5.89
CA LEU A 65 0.05 0.75 -6.64
C LEU A 65 -0.29 1.16 -8.08
N ILE A 66 -1.11 0.37 -8.78
CA ILE A 66 -1.54 0.67 -10.16
C ILE A 66 -2.41 1.92 -10.21
N SER A 67 -3.26 2.17 -9.20
CA SER A 67 -4.05 3.41 -9.12
C SER A 67 -3.15 4.65 -9.09
N TYR A 68 -2.03 4.58 -8.37
CA TYR A 68 -1.01 5.62 -8.40
C TYR A 68 -0.41 5.73 -9.81
N ILE A 69 0.01 4.62 -10.44
CA ILE A 69 0.62 4.67 -11.78
C ILE A 69 -0.29 5.39 -12.78
N ILE A 70 -1.58 5.02 -12.81
CA ILE A 70 -2.59 5.61 -13.69
C ILE A 70 -2.81 7.09 -13.35
N LEU A 71 -3.21 7.39 -12.12
CA LEU A 71 -3.64 8.74 -11.76
C LEU A 71 -2.45 9.72 -11.71
N ALA A 72 -1.26 9.22 -11.41
CA ALA A 72 -0.05 10.01 -11.39
C ALA A 72 0.57 10.23 -12.78
N GLN A 73 0.09 9.50 -13.80
CA GLN A 73 0.73 9.39 -15.11
C GLN A 73 2.20 8.98 -14.97
N ALA A 74 2.47 8.03 -14.06
CA ALA A 74 3.80 7.49 -13.85
C ALA A 74 4.21 6.57 -15.03
N PRO A 75 5.50 6.26 -15.20
CA PRO A 75 5.95 5.33 -16.22
C PRO A 75 5.16 4.00 -16.18
N GLY A 76 4.57 3.62 -17.31
CA GLY A 76 3.72 2.43 -17.43
C GLY A 76 2.22 2.70 -17.37
N ALA A 77 1.78 3.94 -17.13
CA ALA A 77 0.35 4.31 -17.11
C ALA A 77 -0.40 3.88 -18.39
N GLN A 78 0.24 4.00 -19.55
CA GLN A 78 -0.32 3.63 -20.85
C GLN A 78 -0.61 2.13 -21.01
N LEU A 79 -0.03 1.28 -20.15
CA LEU A 79 -0.27 -0.17 -20.15
C LEU A 79 -1.59 -0.53 -19.47
N PHE A 80 -2.16 0.42 -18.73
CA PHE A 80 -3.44 0.26 -18.06
C PHE A 80 -4.50 1.12 -18.77
N ALA A 81 -5.75 0.68 -18.67
CA ALA A 81 -6.88 1.49 -19.09
C ALA A 81 -7.13 2.64 -18.10
N GLU A 82 -8.34 3.22 -18.10
CA GLU A 82 -8.75 4.27 -17.16
C GLU A 82 -8.73 3.84 -15.68
N THR A 83 -8.61 2.54 -15.39
CA THR A 83 -8.65 2.00 -14.04
C THR A 83 -7.80 0.74 -13.89
N TYR A 84 -7.47 0.39 -12.64
CA TYR A 84 -6.67 -0.79 -12.32
C TYR A 84 -7.39 -2.11 -12.70
N PRO A 85 -6.65 -3.20 -12.96
CA PRO A 85 -7.22 -4.51 -13.27
C PRO A 85 -8.00 -5.10 -12.09
N THR A 86 -9.00 -5.93 -12.40
CA THR A 86 -9.70 -6.77 -11.40
C THR A 86 -8.77 -7.86 -10.85
N ILE A 87 -9.14 -8.52 -9.75
CA ILE A 87 -8.35 -9.62 -9.17
C ILE A 87 -8.10 -10.75 -10.20
N LEU A 88 -9.10 -11.09 -11.00
CA LEU A 88 -8.95 -12.15 -12.02
C LEU A 88 -7.98 -11.72 -13.13
N GLN A 89 -8.06 -10.47 -13.58
CA GLN A 89 -7.11 -9.94 -14.56
C GLN A 89 -5.69 -9.84 -13.99
N LEU A 90 -5.53 -9.52 -12.71
CA LEU A 90 -4.22 -9.56 -12.05
C LEU A 90 -3.65 -10.98 -12.01
N GLN A 91 -4.48 -12.00 -11.75
CA GLN A 91 -4.05 -13.40 -11.84
C GLN A 91 -3.57 -13.74 -13.26
N ASP A 92 -4.28 -13.26 -14.28
CA ASP A 92 -3.88 -13.45 -15.68
C ASP A 92 -2.54 -12.79 -15.98
N LEU A 93 -2.35 -11.54 -15.57
CA LEU A 93 -1.12 -10.78 -15.78
C LEU A 93 0.09 -11.42 -15.07
N ILE A 94 -0.08 -11.86 -13.82
CA ILE A 94 0.99 -12.52 -13.05
C ILE A 94 1.39 -13.84 -13.73
N GLU A 95 0.42 -14.66 -14.11
CA GLU A 95 0.72 -15.93 -14.78
C GLU A 95 1.36 -15.73 -16.16
N ASN A 96 0.93 -14.72 -16.92
CA ASN A 96 1.58 -14.40 -18.18
C ASN A 96 3.02 -13.93 -17.96
N ALA A 97 3.29 -13.19 -16.87
CA ALA A 97 4.66 -12.82 -16.52
C ALA A 97 5.53 -14.05 -16.15
N TRP A 98 4.94 -15.06 -15.49
CA TRP A 98 5.62 -16.34 -15.27
C TRP A 98 5.95 -17.04 -16.59
N ASP A 99 5.03 -17.02 -17.55
CA ASP A 99 5.24 -17.62 -18.89
C ASP A 99 6.35 -16.88 -19.67
N LEU A 100 6.57 -15.60 -19.38
CA LEU A 100 7.68 -14.79 -19.91
C LEU A 100 9.00 -14.94 -19.12
N GLY A 101 9.04 -15.80 -18.09
CA GLY A 101 10.25 -16.09 -17.32
C GLY A 101 10.51 -15.19 -16.12
N HIS A 102 9.57 -14.32 -15.73
CA HIS A 102 9.69 -13.51 -14.51
C HIS A 102 9.17 -14.28 -13.31
N ASN A 103 10.01 -14.58 -12.31
CA ASN A 103 9.64 -15.36 -11.11
C ASN A 103 8.81 -16.63 -11.39
N PRO A 104 9.19 -17.49 -12.36
CA PRO A 104 8.38 -18.63 -12.79
C PRO A 104 8.19 -19.69 -11.68
N HIS A 105 9.05 -19.69 -10.66
CA HIS A 105 8.94 -20.54 -9.48
C HIS A 105 7.60 -20.38 -8.74
N GLY A 106 6.98 -19.18 -8.76
CA GLY A 106 5.66 -18.95 -8.17
C GLY A 106 4.59 -19.88 -8.76
N ARG A 107 4.69 -20.24 -10.06
CA ARG A 107 3.80 -21.23 -10.68
C ARG A 107 3.98 -22.61 -10.08
N LEU A 108 5.22 -23.02 -9.80
CA LEU A 108 5.55 -24.32 -9.24
C LEU A 108 5.07 -24.44 -7.79
N GLU A 109 5.34 -23.43 -6.97
CA GLU A 109 4.96 -23.40 -5.55
C GLU A 109 3.44 -23.36 -5.37
N THR A 110 2.75 -22.62 -6.23
CA THR A 110 1.30 -22.45 -6.11
C THR A 110 0.54 -23.51 -6.89
N GLY A 111 1.07 -24.05 -7.98
CA GLY A 111 0.30 -24.82 -8.98
C GLY A 111 -0.63 -23.93 -9.82
N GLY A 112 -0.26 -22.67 -10.05
CA GLY A 112 -1.07 -21.67 -10.76
C GLY A 112 -2.06 -20.92 -9.84
N ILE A 113 -2.37 -19.67 -10.17
CA ILE A 113 -3.25 -18.80 -9.39
C ILE A 113 -4.53 -18.39 -10.11
N LYS A 114 -4.63 -18.56 -11.44
CA LYS A 114 -5.82 -18.24 -12.25
C LYS A 114 -7.08 -18.92 -11.72
N GLY A 115 -8.09 -18.11 -11.37
CA GLY A 115 -9.37 -18.58 -10.86
C GLY A 115 -9.31 -19.27 -9.49
N THR A 116 -8.20 -19.10 -8.77
CA THR A 116 -7.99 -19.64 -7.41
C THR A 116 -8.14 -18.55 -6.34
N ARG A 117 -8.14 -18.97 -5.07
CA ARG A 117 -8.17 -18.07 -3.90
C ARG A 117 -6.79 -17.94 -3.24
N LYS A 118 -5.73 -18.32 -3.95
CA LYS A 118 -4.36 -18.31 -3.42
C LYS A 118 -3.94 -16.86 -3.18
N PHE A 119 -3.35 -16.64 -2.00
CA PHE A 119 -2.71 -15.36 -1.71
C PHE A 119 -1.49 -15.19 -2.60
N ILE A 120 -1.03 -13.96 -2.72
CA ILE A 120 0.19 -13.60 -3.44
C ILE A 120 1.06 -12.76 -2.52
N GLY A 121 2.36 -12.77 -2.78
CA GLY A 121 3.36 -12.01 -2.06
C GLY A 121 4.17 -11.09 -2.97
N THR A 122 5.32 -10.68 -2.46
CA THR A 122 6.30 -9.86 -3.18
C THR A 122 6.77 -10.50 -4.50
N PRO A 123 7.00 -11.82 -4.61
CA PRO A 123 7.42 -12.45 -5.86
C PRO A 123 6.40 -12.28 -7.00
N GLU A 124 5.11 -12.44 -6.75
CA GLU A 124 4.06 -12.22 -7.75
C GLU A 124 3.91 -10.74 -8.11
N ALA A 125 4.02 -9.85 -7.14
CA ALA A 125 4.00 -8.42 -7.39
C ALA A 125 5.15 -8.00 -8.31
N GLN A 126 6.36 -8.50 -8.04
CA GLN A 126 7.53 -8.28 -8.87
C GLN A 126 7.36 -8.91 -10.26
N ALA A 127 6.81 -10.12 -10.35
CA ALA A 127 6.52 -10.78 -11.63
C ALA A 127 5.62 -9.89 -12.50
N LEU A 128 4.50 -9.40 -11.94
CA LEU A 128 3.57 -8.53 -12.66
C LEU A 128 4.25 -7.29 -13.23
N PHE A 129 4.97 -6.53 -12.40
CA PHE A 129 5.59 -5.28 -12.86
C PHE A 129 6.72 -5.55 -13.86
N SER A 130 7.55 -6.56 -13.60
CA SER A 130 8.64 -6.94 -14.51
C SER A 130 8.11 -7.42 -15.87
N GLY A 131 7.07 -8.25 -15.89
CA GLY A 131 6.43 -8.74 -17.12
C GLY A 131 5.72 -7.64 -17.91
N LEU A 132 5.34 -6.54 -17.26
CA LEU A 132 4.83 -5.34 -17.91
C LEU A 132 5.95 -4.36 -18.35
N GLY A 133 7.21 -4.67 -18.06
CA GLY A 133 8.34 -3.77 -18.32
C GLY A 133 8.35 -2.52 -17.41
N ILE A 134 7.60 -2.54 -16.30
CA ILE A 134 7.60 -1.48 -15.30
C ILE A 134 8.74 -1.75 -14.33
N ARG A 135 9.67 -0.79 -14.21
CA ARG A 135 10.80 -0.93 -13.28
C ARG A 135 10.29 -0.98 -11.84
N CYS A 136 10.66 -2.05 -11.15
CA CYS A 136 10.43 -2.22 -9.72
C CYS A 136 11.64 -2.94 -9.10
N PHE A 137 11.85 -2.74 -7.80
CA PHE A 137 12.89 -3.45 -7.06
C PHE A 137 12.32 -4.01 -5.77
N THR A 138 12.83 -5.17 -5.36
CA THR A 138 12.46 -5.80 -4.09
C THR A 138 13.55 -5.59 -3.04
N GLN A 139 13.14 -5.44 -1.79
CA GLN A 139 14.07 -5.39 -0.66
C GLN A 139 13.54 -6.24 0.48
N ALA A 140 14.33 -7.23 0.90
CA ALA A 140 14.03 -8.09 2.03
C ALA A 140 14.82 -7.64 3.27
N PHE A 141 14.16 -7.70 4.43
CA PHE A 141 14.75 -7.41 5.73
C PHE A 141 14.50 -8.60 6.63
N ARG A 142 15.56 -9.23 7.11
CA ARG A 142 15.46 -10.37 8.02
C ARG A 142 16.43 -10.23 9.18
N ASN A 143 15.92 -10.43 10.39
CA ASN A 143 16.71 -10.50 11.60
C ASN A 143 15.90 -11.22 12.69
N GLU A 144 16.52 -12.17 13.37
CA GLU A 144 15.87 -12.97 14.42
C GLU A 144 15.69 -12.19 15.72
N GLU A 145 16.52 -11.16 15.97
CA GLU A 145 16.37 -10.29 17.13
C GLU A 145 15.09 -9.43 16.97
N PRO A 146 14.15 -9.51 17.94
CA PRO A 146 12.88 -8.81 17.86
C PRO A 146 13.06 -7.31 17.59
N GLY A 147 12.39 -6.81 16.56
CA GLY A 147 12.40 -5.39 16.20
C GLY A 147 13.61 -4.93 15.37
N ARG A 148 14.69 -5.71 15.22
CA ARG A 148 15.83 -5.31 14.35
C ARG A 148 15.43 -5.23 12.89
N ALA A 149 14.73 -6.24 12.37
CA ALA A 149 14.22 -6.24 11.01
C ALA A 149 13.27 -5.05 10.78
N ALA A 150 12.44 -4.71 11.78
CA ALA A 150 11.53 -3.58 11.73
C ALA A 150 12.28 -2.25 11.67
N SER A 151 13.31 -2.07 12.50
CA SER A 151 14.17 -0.87 12.49
C SER A 151 14.89 -0.69 11.14
N MET A 152 15.44 -1.77 10.58
CA MET A 152 16.10 -1.73 9.27
C MET A 152 15.12 -1.30 8.16
N MET A 153 13.92 -1.91 8.15
CA MET A 153 12.86 -1.61 7.19
C MET A 153 12.33 -0.18 7.32
N LEU A 154 12.05 0.28 8.55
CA LEU A 154 11.61 1.65 8.82
C LEU A 154 12.64 2.69 8.36
N ASN A 155 13.92 2.45 8.60
CA ASN A 155 15.00 3.33 8.13
C ASN A 155 15.09 3.38 6.60
N ALA A 156 14.90 2.24 5.92
CA ALA A 156 14.88 2.18 4.46
C ALA A 156 13.68 2.94 3.86
N VAL A 157 12.49 2.78 4.45
CA VAL A 157 11.28 3.51 4.05
C VAL A 157 11.43 5.01 4.29
N LEU A 158 12.02 5.41 5.42
CA LEU A 158 12.34 6.81 5.70
C LEU A 158 13.28 7.40 4.66
N LYS A 159 14.34 6.67 4.29
CA LYS A 159 15.25 7.10 3.23
C LYS A 159 14.54 7.27 1.90
N TYR A 160 13.68 6.31 1.51
CA TYR A 160 12.92 6.36 0.25
C TYR A 160 12.04 7.61 0.13
N PHE A 161 11.24 7.91 1.15
CA PHE A 161 10.34 9.07 1.10
C PHE A 161 11.05 10.41 1.33
N ASN A 162 12.12 10.43 2.13
CA ASN A 162 12.87 11.66 2.36
C ASN A 162 13.56 12.15 1.07
N GLN A 163 14.15 11.24 0.28
CA GLN A 163 14.84 11.55 -0.98
C GLN A 163 13.95 12.17 -2.06
N THR A 164 12.63 12.09 -1.91
CA THR A 164 11.64 12.48 -2.93
C THR A 164 10.70 13.59 -2.44
N SER A 165 11.02 14.20 -1.30
CA SER A 165 10.24 15.28 -0.70
C SER A 165 10.42 16.61 -1.43
N GLU A 166 9.31 17.29 -1.70
CA GLU A 166 9.33 18.68 -2.16
C GLU A 166 9.39 19.62 -0.95
N MET A 167 9.97 20.82 -1.10
CA MET A 167 10.22 21.77 -0.01
C MET A 167 8.96 22.40 0.62
N ASP A 168 7.74 21.92 0.33
CA ASP A 168 6.52 22.45 0.96
C ASP A 168 6.41 21.98 2.42
N ASN A 169 7.18 22.66 3.27
CA ASN A 169 7.33 22.43 4.70
C ASN A 169 6.42 23.34 5.50
N SER A 170 5.12 23.05 5.49
CA SER A 170 4.24 23.59 6.52
C SER A 170 4.02 22.52 7.60
N GLN A 171 4.75 22.66 8.72
CA GLN A 171 4.55 21.95 9.98
C GLN A 171 5.12 20.52 10.05
N GLY A 172 6.24 20.24 9.37
CA GLY A 172 6.96 18.96 9.51
C GLY A 172 6.28 17.77 8.83
N VAL A 173 5.21 18.00 8.05
CA VAL A 173 4.53 16.97 7.27
C VAL A 173 4.73 17.25 5.79
N TYR A 174 5.47 16.36 5.14
CA TYR A 174 5.93 16.49 3.77
C TYR A 174 5.12 15.58 2.83
N ARG A 175 4.65 16.17 1.74
CA ARG A 175 4.14 15.41 0.60
C ARG A 175 5.27 15.22 -0.40
N THR A 176 5.42 13.99 -0.86
CA THR A 176 6.42 13.60 -1.87
C THR A 176 5.74 13.32 -3.20
N LYS A 177 6.54 13.16 -4.26
CA LYS A 177 6.11 12.58 -5.54
C LYS A 177 6.41 11.08 -5.64
N ALA A 178 6.84 10.44 -4.55
CA ALA A 178 7.17 9.01 -4.56
C ALA A 178 5.94 8.13 -4.74
N ALA A 179 6.18 6.95 -5.30
CA ALA A 179 5.18 5.90 -5.37
C ALA A 179 4.86 5.35 -3.97
N PRO A 180 3.66 4.80 -3.74
CA PRO A 180 3.42 3.94 -2.59
C PRO A 180 4.21 2.62 -2.72
N ILE A 181 4.54 2.00 -1.61
CA ILE A 181 5.35 0.77 -1.56
C ILE A 181 4.46 -0.43 -1.23
N TYR A 182 4.60 -1.53 -1.98
CA TYR A 182 3.98 -2.80 -1.60
C TYR A 182 4.73 -3.38 -0.40
N PHE A 183 4.03 -3.72 0.68
CA PHE A 183 4.61 -4.18 1.93
C PHE A 183 4.06 -5.54 2.34
N GLN A 184 4.96 -6.50 2.54
CA GLN A 184 4.66 -7.86 2.97
C GLN A 184 5.35 -8.17 4.31
N HIS A 185 4.62 -8.87 5.16
CA HIS A 185 5.18 -9.66 6.26
C HIS A 185 4.39 -10.97 6.37
N GLN A 186 4.78 -11.86 7.28
CA GLN A 186 4.09 -13.13 7.44
C GLN A 186 2.57 -12.93 7.70
N GLY A 187 1.76 -13.54 6.82
CA GLY A 187 0.31 -13.61 6.96
C GLY A 187 -0.50 -12.39 6.46
N HIS A 188 0.14 -11.28 6.06
CA HIS A 188 -0.58 -10.11 5.57
C HIS A 188 0.27 -9.18 4.69
N SER A 189 -0.39 -8.42 3.83
CA SER A 189 0.23 -7.35 3.07
C SER A 189 -0.60 -6.08 3.09
N MET A 190 0.11 -4.96 3.02
CA MET A 190 -0.44 -3.61 3.02
C MET A 190 0.29 -2.75 1.99
N THR A 191 -0.17 -1.53 1.80
CA THR A 191 0.50 -0.53 0.98
C THR A 191 1.03 0.56 1.89
N ILE A 192 2.35 0.75 1.94
CA ILE A 192 2.95 1.87 2.67
C ILE A 192 2.75 3.13 1.85
N VAL A 193 2.12 4.12 2.48
CA VAL A 193 1.83 5.43 1.90
C VAL A 193 2.61 6.55 2.58
N GLY A 194 3.47 6.21 3.53
CA GLY A 194 4.35 7.15 4.20
C GLY A 194 5.00 6.58 5.46
N VAL A 195 5.69 7.44 6.16
CA VAL A 195 6.34 7.15 7.45
C VAL A 195 6.24 8.38 8.34
N GLU A 196 6.01 8.15 9.62
CA GLU A 196 6.02 9.18 10.65
C GLU A 196 7.13 8.92 11.68
N ILE A 197 7.71 10.00 12.18
CA ILE A 197 8.56 10.04 13.36
C ILE A 197 7.77 10.82 14.41
N LYS A 198 7.56 10.20 15.57
CA LYS A 198 6.86 10.84 16.69
C LYS A 198 7.78 11.74 17.51
N GLN A 199 7.20 12.51 18.41
CA GLN A 199 7.95 13.40 19.32
C GLN A 199 8.95 12.63 20.20
N ASP A 200 8.62 11.40 20.59
CA ASP A 200 9.51 10.48 21.32
C ASP A 200 10.59 9.82 20.43
N GLY A 201 10.64 10.16 19.14
CA GLY A 201 11.58 9.61 18.16
C GLY A 201 11.16 8.25 17.59
N VAL A 202 10.07 7.65 18.07
CA VAL A 202 9.60 6.35 17.59
C VAL A 202 9.03 6.49 16.19
N GLN A 203 9.50 5.64 15.28
CA GLN A 203 9.01 5.59 13.90
C GLN A 203 7.76 4.71 13.78
N SER A 204 6.87 5.05 12.85
CA SER A 204 5.73 4.22 12.47
C SER A 204 5.47 4.35 10.98
N LEU A 205 5.05 3.27 10.33
CA LEU A 205 4.60 3.35 8.94
C LEU A 205 3.21 3.96 8.89
N LEU A 206 2.95 4.72 7.83
CA LEU A 206 1.62 5.10 7.40
C LEU A 206 1.20 4.14 6.29
N VAL A 207 0.08 3.43 6.47
CA VAL A 207 -0.35 2.36 5.57
C VAL A 207 -1.80 2.50 5.14
N PHE A 208 -2.06 2.10 3.91
CA PHE A 208 -3.37 1.64 3.48
C PHE A 208 -3.45 0.13 3.67
N ASN A 209 -4.37 -0.31 4.51
CA ASN A 209 -4.60 -1.72 4.79
C ASN A 209 -5.90 -2.15 4.12
N PRO A 210 -5.86 -3.05 3.13
CA PRO A 210 -7.06 -3.45 2.41
C PRO A 210 -8.11 -4.12 3.31
N ALA A 211 -7.73 -4.64 4.48
CA ALA A 211 -8.68 -5.17 5.46
C ALA A 211 -9.56 -4.12 6.14
N HIS A 212 -9.28 -2.82 5.94
CA HIS A 212 -9.98 -1.72 6.59
C HIS A 212 -10.64 -0.81 5.55
N ARG A 213 -11.84 -0.32 5.88
CA ARG A 213 -12.54 0.70 5.09
C ARG A 213 -12.33 2.06 5.73
N ASP A 214 -12.23 3.10 4.90
CA ASP A 214 -12.16 4.47 5.40
C ASP A 214 -13.45 4.86 6.13
N ALA A 215 -13.30 5.48 7.29
CA ALA A 215 -14.42 5.99 8.06
C ALA A 215 -15.17 7.06 7.26
N SER A 216 -16.51 7.12 7.39
CA SER A 216 -17.35 8.13 6.73
C SER A 216 -16.89 9.56 7.01
N VAL A 217 -16.43 9.82 8.24
CA VAL A 217 -15.88 11.12 8.65
C VAL A 217 -14.65 11.51 7.83
N LEU A 218 -13.74 10.57 7.52
CA LEU A 218 -12.56 10.85 6.70
C LEU A 218 -12.93 11.14 5.25
N LYS A 219 -13.87 10.35 4.70
CA LYS A 219 -14.38 10.57 3.34
C LYS A 219 -15.02 11.95 3.20
N ALA A 220 -15.75 12.41 4.24
CA ALA A 220 -16.36 13.73 4.26
C ALA A 220 -15.37 14.91 4.41
N LEU A 221 -14.09 14.63 4.68
CA LEU A 221 -13.00 15.61 4.72
C LEU A 221 -12.22 15.70 3.41
N VAL A 222 -12.40 14.76 2.49
CA VAL A 222 -11.78 14.79 1.15
C VAL A 222 -12.25 16.04 0.41
N GLY A 223 -11.31 16.82 -0.13
CA GLY A 223 -11.59 18.08 -0.83
C GLY A 223 -12.06 19.25 0.05
N ALA A 224 -12.46 19.01 1.30
CA ALA A 224 -13.01 20.04 2.18
C ALA A 224 -11.92 20.81 2.95
N THR A 225 -11.17 21.67 2.24
CA THR A 225 -10.00 22.41 2.77
C THR A 225 -10.31 23.32 3.96
N GLY A 226 -11.48 23.95 4.00
CA GLY A 226 -11.91 24.83 5.10
C GLY A 226 -12.65 24.14 6.26
N ARG A 227 -12.93 22.83 6.17
CA ARG A 227 -13.71 22.13 7.21
C ARG A 227 -12.85 21.87 8.43
N ARG A 228 -13.32 22.29 9.61
CA ARG A 228 -12.65 22.05 10.89
C ARG A 228 -12.47 20.54 11.12
N LEU A 229 -11.25 20.15 11.48
CA LEU A 229 -10.96 18.76 11.82
C LEU A 229 -11.66 18.37 13.12
N PRO A 230 -12.14 17.12 13.24
CA PRO A 230 -12.69 16.62 14.49
C PRO A 230 -11.65 16.69 15.62
N THR A 231 -12.10 16.92 16.86
CA THR A 231 -11.21 16.96 18.04
C THR A 231 -10.49 15.64 18.33
N THR A 232 -10.93 14.54 17.70
CA THR A 232 -10.37 13.18 17.88
C THR A 232 -9.44 12.77 16.73
N THR A 233 -8.54 13.66 16.28
CA THR A 233 -7.64 13.43 15.13
C THR A 233 -6.75 12.19 15.30
N SER A 234 -6.15 11.99 16.47
CA SER A 234 -5.29 10.82 16.75
C SER A 234 -6.03 9.49 16.61
N ARG A 235 -7.33 9.46 16.93
CA ARG A 235 -8.17 8.26 16.75
C ARG A 235 -8.43 7.97 15.27
N LEU A 236 -8.57 9.00 14.44
CA LEU A 236 -8.75 8.86 12.99
C LEU A 236 -7.48 8.39 12.29
N LEU A 237 -6.29 8.71 12.84
CA LEU A 237 -5.00 8.23 12.32
C LEU A 237 -4.70 6.78 12.68
N ARG A 238 -5.26 6.26 13.78
CA ARG A 238 -4.94 4.92 14.31
C ARG A 238 -5.04 3.79 13.28
N PRO A 239 -6.06 3.70 12.40
CA PRO A 239 -6.14 2.63 11.40
C PRO A 239 -5.04 2.68 10.32
N TYR A 240 -4.42 3.85 10.14
CA TYR A 240 -3.38 4.08 9.14
C TYR A 240 -1.97 3.99 9.74
N ARG A 241 -1.84 3.95 11.07
CA ARG A 241 -0.55 3.85 11.76
C ARG A 241 -0.19 2.40 12.04
N CYS A 242 0.81 1.90 11.34
CA CYS A 242 1.43 0.62 11.63
C CYS A 242 2.66 0.86 12.53
N THR A 243 2.47 0.64 13.82
CA THR A 243 3.42 1.05 14.86
C THR A 243 4.63 0.13 14.97
N PHE A 244 5.76 0.63 15.50
CA PHE A 244 6.91 -0.21 15.83
C PHE A 244 6.53 -1.44 16.67
N LYS A 245 5.69 -1.27 17.70
CA LYS A 245 5.18 -2.39 18.54
C LYS A 245 4.46 -3.47 17.73
N TYR A 246 3.75 -3.11 16.66
CA TYR A 246 3.15 -4.08 15.75
C TYR A 246 4.21 -4.77 14.91
N LEU A 247 5.13 -4.00 14.33
CA LEU A 247 6.18 -4.49 13.45
C LEU A 247 7.16 -5.42 14.17
N SER A 248 7.56 -5.12 15.41
CA SER A 248 8.55 -5.92 16.17
C SER A 248 8.11 -7.35 16.50
N LYS A 249 6.87 -7.73 16.16
CA LYS A 249 6.38 -9.11 16.26
C LYS A 249 6.85 -10.00 15.10
N TYR A 250 7.38 -9.41 14.04
CA TYR A 250 7.83 -10.10 12.84
C TYR A 250 9.35 -9.95 12.69
N THR A 251 9.99 -11.03 12.25
CA THR A 251 11.44 -11.12 12.02
C THR A 251 11.83 -10.93 10.57
N GLU A 252 10.83 -10.85 9.68
CA GLU A 252 11.02 -10.69 8.25
C GLU A 252 10.00 -9.73 7.62
N PHE A 253 10.46 -8.96 6.66
CA PHE A 253 9.67 -8.05 5.85
C PHE A 253 10.18 -8.04 4.42
N GLU A 254 9.27 -7.82 3.48
CA GLU A 254 9.64 -7.57 2.10
C GLU A 254 8.90 -6.34 1.60
N LEU A 255 9.62 -5.54 0.81
CA LEU A 255 9.10 -4.37 0.12
C LEU A 255 9.26 -4.56 -1.38
N LEU A 256 8.30 -4.02 -2.14
CA LEU A 256 8.47 -3.74 -3.56
C LEU A 256 8.25 -2.24 -3.82
N LEU A 257 9.26 -1.62 -4.45
CA LEU A 257 9.40 -0.18 -4.69
C LEU A 257 9.48 0.14 -6.18
#